data_AF-A0A0G1AST7-F1
#
_entry.id   AF-A0A0G1AST7-F1
#
_cell.length_a   1.000
_cell.length_b   1.000
_cell.length_c   1.000
_cell.angle_alpha   90.00
_cell.angle_beta   90.00
_cell.angle_gamma   90.00
#
_symmetry.space_group_name_H-M   'P 1'
#
loop_
_entity.id
_entity.type
_entity.pdbx_description
1 polymer ?
#
loop_
_entity_poly.entity_id
_entity_poly.type
_entity_poly.pdbx_seq_one_letter_code
_entity_poly.pdbx_strand_id
1 'polypeptide(L)'
;MKTKHLQPVTTGAYGLTNVQALLSYAKSDSLFTVWFAELLRQSGILPPIHGSYIEVQQSTLAILDEYHAVKRALWLTEALAHKRIQGYIPAKQILASWVNEQEWDARQFIILGLKYGVIDYGIIGYPKWRNEPMHILIREDVAKRTRVRAVVQVCTRLSVGIVEQGLVVARGNAQYLEPELSDWLFGNKPTILLTSPKSTLEIIHSTLTKEDIPSSYLHDTQGITHLAITPAVHLQQIPDYDSLTPLD
;
A
#
# COMPACT_ATOMS: atom_id res chain seq x y z
N MET A 1 9.41 -23.92 20.50
CA MET A 1 9.26 -22.45 20.41
C MET A 1 7.77 -22.13 20.39
N LYS A 2 7.24 -21.39 21.36
CA LYS A 2 5.85 -20.93 21.35
C LYS A 2 5.75 -19.74 20.41
N THR A 3 5.12 -19.96 19.26
CA THR A 3 4.80 -18.96 18.24
C THR A 3 3.63 -18.10 18.70
N LYS A 4 3.84 -16.79 18.87
CA LYS A 4 2.70 -15.85 18.85
C LYS A 4 2.15 -15.82 17.43
N HIS A 5 0.87 -16.17 17.30
CA HIS A 5 0.12 -16.00 16.06
C HIS A 5 0.09 -14.52 15.68
N LEU A 6 0.19 -14.27 14.37
CA LEU A 6 0.07 -12.98 13.69
C LEU A 6 -1.14 -12.23 14.27
N GLN A 7 -0.88 -11.16 15.03
CA GLN A 7 -1.93 -10.21 15.29
C GLN A 7 -2.11 -9.40 14.00
N PRO A 8 -3.33 -9.30 13.44
CA PRO A 8 -3.57 -8.42 12.32
C PRO A 8 -3.31 -6.98 12.78
N VAL A 9 -2.25 -6.35 12.25
CA VAL A 9 -1.84 -4.97 12.57
C VAL A 9 -2.57 -3.97 11.67
N THR A 10 -3.64 -4.37 10.97
CA THR A 10 -4.47 -3.41 10.24
C THR A 10 -5.41 -2.70 11.21
N THR A 11 -4.82 -1.82 12.03
CA THR A 11 -5.57 -0.81 12.76
C THR A 11 -6.21 0.15 11.75
N GLY A 12 -7.18 0.96 12.17
CA GLY A 12 -7.82 1.94 11.29
C GLY A 12 -6.91 2.97 10.62
N ALA A 13 -5.62 2.99 10.95
CA ALA A 13 -4.65 3.89 10.37
C ALA A 13 -4.16 3.47 8.97
N TYR A 14 -4.22 2.18 8.56
CA TYR A 14 -3.78 1.81 7.19
C TYR A 14 -4.62 2.46 6.08
N GLY A 15 -5.91 2.69 6.36
CA GLY A 15 -6.77 3.46 5.46
C GLY A 15 -6.34 4.91 5.32
N LEU A 16 -5.85 5.51 6.40
CA LEU A 16 -5.31 6.87 6.42
C LEU A 16 -3.99 6.94 5.66
N THR A 17 -3.12 5.95 5.81
CA THR A 17 -1.86 5.83 5.06
C THR A 17 -2.11 5.79 3.55
N ASN A 18 -3.12 5.03 3.11
CA ASN A 18 -3.54 5.00 1.70
C ASN A 18 -4.13 6.33 1.21
N VAL A 19 -4.93 7.02 2.03
CA VAL A 19 -5.39 8.38 1.74
C VAL A 19 -4.20 9.33 1.57
N GLN A 20 -3.26 9.32 2.52
CA GLN A 20 -2.09 10.19 2.51
C GLN A 20 -1.20 9.95 1.28
N ALA A 21 -1.02 8.69 0.86
CA ALA A 21 -0.30 8.33 -0.36
C ALA A 21 -0.94 8.95 -1.61
N LEU A 22 -2.27 8.82 -1.76
CA LEU A 22 -3.02 9.38 -2.89
C LEU A 22 -3.01 10.90 -2.90
N LEU A 23 -3.17 11.53 -1.74
CA LEU A 23 -3.14 12.99 -1.61
C LEU A 23 -1.72 13.55 -1.85
N SER A 24 -0.68 12.84 -1.42
CA SER A 24 0.70 13.19 -1.71
C SER A 24 0.99 13.12 -3.21
N TYR A 25 0.51 12.07 -3.90
CA TYR A 25 0.63 11.95 -5.35
C TYR A 25 -0.14 13.05 -6.08
N ALA A 26 -1.37 13.34 -5.67
CA ALA A 26 -2.18 14.42 -6.24
C ALA A 26 -1.46 15.77 -6.20
N LYS A 27 -0.78 16.12 -5.09
CA LYS A 27 0.03 17.36 -5.02
C LYS A 27 1.08 17.49 -6.14
N SER A 28 1.57 16.38 -6.68
CA SER A 28 2.56 16.35 -7.76
C SER A 28 1.98 16.23 -9.17
N ASP A 29 0.69 15.89 -9.31
CA ASP A 29 0.04 15.67 -10.60
C ASP A 29 -1.33 16.37 -10.67
N SER A 30 -1.41 17.43 -11.48
CA SER A 30 -2.62 18.25 -11.62
C SER A 30 -3.76 17.52 -12.34
N LEU A 31 -3.46 16.63 -13.28
CA LEU A 31 -4.48 15.87 -14.00
C LEU A 31 -5.12 14.83 -13.07
N PHE A 32 -4.28 14.10 -12.33
CA PHE A 32 -4.75 13.16 -11.32
C PHE A 32 -5.53 13.86 -10.21
N THR A 33 -5.08 15.03 -9.75
CA THR A 33 -5.80 15.85 -8.76
C THR A 33 -7.24 16.12 -9.19
N VAL A 34 -7.43 16.63 -10.40
CA VAL A 34 -8.76 16.97 -10.90
C VAL A 34 -9.62 15.72 -11.07
N TRP A 35 -9.08 14.67 -11.67
CA TRP A 35 -9.77 13.40 -11.84
C TRP A 35 -10.18 12.78 -10.50
N PHE A 36 -9.28 12.76 -9.52
CA PHE A 36 -9.52 12.14 -8.22
C PHE A 36 -10.56 12.92 -7.41
N ALA A 37 -10.50 14.25 -7.44
CA ALA A 37 -11.53 15.09 -6.83
C ALA A 37 -12.91 14.81 -7.43
N GLU A 38 -13.00 14.67 -8.76
CA GLU A 38 -14.26 14.38 -9.44
C GLU A 38 -14.78 12.96 -9.12
N LEU A 39 -13.90 11.95 -9.12
CA LEU A 39 -14.24 10.60 -8.67
C LEU A 39 -14.89 10.63 -7.28
N LEU A 40 -14.27 11.35 -6.33
CA LEU A 40 -14.77 11.45 -4.96
C LEU A 40 -16.11 12.17 -4.88
N ARG A 41 -16.31 13.27 -5.62
CA ARG A 41 -17.61 13.98 -5.70
C ARG A 41 -18.72 13.08 -6.24
N GLN A 42 -18.45 12.34 -7.30
CA GLN A 42 -19.44 11.46 -7.95
C GLN A 42 -19.71 10.18 -7.16
N SER A 43 -18.76 9.73 -6.33
CA SER A 43 -18.87 8.47 -5.59
C SER A 43 -19.96 8.44 -4.50
N GLY A 44 -20.42 9.60 -4.03
CA GLY A 44 -21.37 9.70 -2.91
C GLY A 44 -20.83 9.24 -1.55
N ILE A 45 -19.51 8.99 -1.42
CA ILE A 45 -18.93 8.50 -0.16
C ILE A 45 -18.58 9.61 0.83
N LEU A 46 -18.49 10.86 0.37
CA LEU A 46 -18.00 11.99 1.16
C LEU A 46 -19.11 12.54 2.08
N PRO A 47 -18.83 12.72 3.38
CA PRO A 47 -19.75 13.39 4.29
C PRO A 47 -19.83 14.90 4.02
N PRO A 48 -20.93 15.57 4.40
CA PRO A 48 -21.00 17.03 4.41
C PRO A 48 -20.01 17.60 5.43
N ILE A 49 -19.21 18.58 5.03
CA ILE A 49 -18.12 19.11 5.86
C ILE A 49 -18.61 20.23 6.76
N HIS A 50 -18.31 20.11 8.04
CA HIS A 50 -18.49 21.14 9.05
C HIS A 50 -17.11 21.48 9.62
N GLY A 51 -16.35 22.27 8.86
CA GLY A 51 -15.12 22.96 9.26
C GLY A 51 -14.09 22.21 10.11
N SER A 52 -13.08 21.62 9.45
CA SER A 52 -11.69 21.60 9.93
C SER A 52 -10.76 20.99 8.87
N TYR A 53 -9.64 21.67 8.63
CA TYR A 53 -8.53 21.23 7.79
C TYR A 53 -7.78 20.07 8.44
N ILE A 54 -7.40 19.04 7.67
CA ILE A 54 -6.52 17.97 8.13
C ILE A 54 -5.29 17.95 7.24
N GLU A 55 -4.12 18.15 7.86
CA GLU A 55 -2.84 18.21 7.15
C GLU A 55 -2.46 16.84 6.56
N VAL A 56 -2.12 16.83 5.27
CA VAL A 56 -1.62 15.64 4.57
C VAL A 56 -0.18 15.38 4.99
N GLN A 57 0.05 14.31 5.74
CA GLN A 57 1.39 13.83 6.08
C GLN A 57 1.99 13.03 4.93
N GLN A 58 3.32 13.05 4.81
CA GLN A 58 4.04 12.17 3.90
C GLN A 58 3.89 10.72 4.37
N SER A 59 3.61 9.81 3.43
CA SER A 59 3.54 8.36 3.68
C SER A 59 4.70 7.66 2.98
N THR A 60 5.20 6.59 3.58
CA THR A 60 6.16 5.64 2.98
C THR A 60 5.52 4.80 1.86
N LEU A 61 4.19 4.77 1.76
CA LEU A 61 3.50 4.32 0.55
C LEU A 61 3.59 5.42 -0.51
N ALA A 62 4.54 5.37 -1.44
CA ALA A 62 4.42 6.19 -2.64
C ALA A 62 3.73 5.48 -3.77
N ILE A 63 3.09 6.32 -4.57
CA ILE A 63 2.45 5.96 -5.82
C ILE A 63 3.42 6.35 -6.93
N LEU A 64 3.80 5.36 -7.74
CA LEU A 64 4.91 5.48 -8.68
C LEU A 64 4.52 6.15 -10.00
N ASP A 65 3.26 6.01 -10.39
CA ASP A 65 2.73 6.54 -11.63
C ASP A 65 1.21 6.66 -11.58
N GLU A 66 0.66 7.26 -12.64
CA GLU A 66 -0.76 7.51 -12.82
C GLU A 66 -1.58 6.21 -12.78
N TYR A 67 -1.04 5.11 -13.30
CA TYR A 67 -1.74 3.82 -13.35
C TYR A 67 -1.97 3.25 -11.95
N HIS A 68 -0.94 3.23 -11.10
CA HIS A 68 -1.05 2.81 -9.71
C HIS A 68 -1.95 3.78 -8.92
N ALA A 69 -1.84 5.08 -9.21
CA ALA A 69 -2.67 6.11 -8.60
C ALA A 69 -4.16 5.85 -8.85
N VAL A 70 -4.54 5.64 -10.11
CA VAL A 70 -5.93 5.39 -10.52
C VAL A 70 -6.46 4.09 -9.91
N LYS A 71 -5.69 2.99 -10.00
CA LYS A 71 -6.09 1.70 -9.41
C LYS A 71 -6.34 1.81 -7.90
N ARG A 72 -5.41 2.44 -7.19
CA ARG A 72 -5.49 2.61 -5.73
C ARG A 72 -6.62 3.56 -5.33
N ALA A 73 -6.85 4.64 -6.09
CA ALA A 73 -7.97 5.54 -5.89
C ALA A 73 -9.33 4.82 -6.03
N LEU A 74 -9.50 4.03 -7.09
CA LEU A 74 -10.72 3.25 -7.33
C LEU A 74 -10.94 2.22 -6.21
N TRP A 75 -9.91 1.45 -5.88
CA TRP A 75 -9.96 0.47 -4.79
C TRP A 75 -10.32 1.12 -3.45
N LEU A 76 -9.66 2.23 -3.10
CA LEU A 76 -9.90 2.95 -1.85
C LEU A 76 -11.32 3.50 -1.79
N THR A 77 -11.80 4.11 -2.88
CA THR A 77 -13.17 4.65 -2.98
C THR A 77 -14.20 3.56 -2.76
N GLU A 78 -14.05 2.42 -3.43
CA GLU A 78 -14.93 1.26 -3.25
C GLU A 78 -14.83 0.68 -1.83
N ALA A 79 -13.62 0.58 -1.27
CA ALA A 79 -13.41 0.05 0.07
C ALA A 79 -14.00 0.95 1.16
N LEU A 80 -13.96 2.28 0.97
CA LEU A 80 -14.60 3.26 1.84
C LEU A 80 -16.13 3.26 1.69
N ALA A 81 -16.66 3.08 0.49
CA ALA A 81 -18.10 2.93 0.25
C ALA A 81 -18.67 1.74 1.03
N HIS A 82 -17.96 0.60 1.01
CA HIS A 82 -18.37 -0.65 1.65
C HIS A 82 -17.87 -0.82 3.09
N LYS A 83 -17.25 0.21 3.69
CA LYS A 83 -16.69 0.19 5.06
C LYS A 83 -15.71 -0.99 5.29
N ARG A 84 -14.95 -1.38 4.27
CA ARG A 84 -14.00 -2.51 4.32
C ARG A 84 -12.73 -2.15 5.09
N ILE A 85 -12.35 -0.88 5.06
CA ILE A 85 -11.17 -0.38 5.77
C ILE A 85 -11.55 0.13 7.15
N GLN A 86 -10.82 -0.28 8.18
CA GLN A 86 -10.92 0.33 9.51
C GLN A 86 -10.50 1.80 9.42
N GLY A 87 -11.09 2.71 10.21
CA GLY A 87 -10.81 4.14 10.07
C GLY A 87 -11.45 4.79 8.82
N TYR A 88 -12.45 4.16 8.20
CA TYR A 88 -13.17 4.73 7.05
C TYR A 88 -13.81 6.10 7.35
N ILE A 89 -14.19 6.38 8.60
CA ILE A 89 -14.78 7.67 8.99
C ILE A 89 -13.75 8.81 8.87
N PRO A 90 -12.61 8.77 9.59
CA PRO A 90 -11.59 9.81 9.45
C PRO A 90 -11.02 9.87 8.03
N ALA A 91 -10.86 8.74 7.33
CA ALA A 91 -10.43 8.74 5.93
C ALA A 91 -11.39 9.54 5.02
N LYS A 92 -12.71 9.32 5.16
CA LYS A 92 -13.72 10.07 4.43
C LYS A 92 -13.73 11.55 4.77
N GLN A 93 -13.48 11.91 6.03
CA GLN A 93 -13.40 13.31 6.46
C GLN A 93 -12.20 14.02 5.84
N ILE A 94 -11.02 13.40 5.83
CA ILE A 94 -9.82 13.95 5.18
C ILE A 94 -10.06 14.16 3.69
N LEU A 95 -10.58 13.14 3.01
CA LEU A 95 -10.87 13.22 1.57
C LEU A 95 -11.90 14.29 1.26
N ALA A 96 -12.94 14.43 2.10
CA ALA A 96 -13.91 15.49 1.93
C ALA A 96 -13.22 16.86 2.06
N SER A 97 -12.45 17.10 3.12
CA SER A 97 -11.78 18.39 3.35
C SER A 97 -10.90 18.76 2.16
N TRP A 98 -10.13 17.79 1.66
CA TRP A 98 -9.29 17.98 0.49
C TRP A 98 -10.09 18.32 -0.78
N VAL A 99 -11.22 17.65 -1.04
CA VAL A 99 -12.08 17.91 -2.22
C VAL A 99 -12.68 19.31 -2.18
N ASN A 100 -13.07 19.80 -1.00
CA ASN A 100 -13.59 21.15 -0.82
C ASN A 100 -12.54 22.23 -1.11
N GLU A 101 -11.25 21.94 -0.88
CA GLU A 101 -10.15 22.84 -1.22
C GLU A 101 -9.87 22.90 -2.74
N GLN A 102 -10.35 21.92 -3.51
CA GLN A 102 -10.14 21.88 -4.96
C GLN A 102 -11.16 22.74 -5.76
N GLU A 103 -11.97 23.60 -5.12
CA GLU A 103 -12.93 24.45 -5.83
C GLU A 103 -12.28 25.70 -6.46
N TRP A 104 -12.06 25.65 -7.78
CA TRP A 104 -12.47 26.63 -8.82
C TRP A 104 -11.55 26.55 -10.05
N ASP A 105 -11.95 25.77 -11.07
CA ASP A 105 -11.94 26.27 -12.45
C ASP A 105 -12.83 25.41 -13.38
N ALA A 106 -14.12 25.74 -13.43
CA ALA A 106 -15.16 25.00 -14.15
C ALA A 106 -14.95 24.86 -15.68
N ARG A 107 -13.91 25.48 -16.25
CA ARG A 107 -13.67 25.51 -17.71
C ARG A 107 -12.77 24.39 -18.25
N GLN A 108 -12.06 23.64 -17.40
CA GLN A 108 -11.22 22.51 -17.85
C GLN A 108 -11.98 21.17 -17.93
N PHE A 109 -13.19 21.11 -17.38
CA PHE A 109 -13.95 19.88 -17.15
C PHE A 109 -14.47 19.19 -18.44
N ILE A 110 -14.76 19.94 -19.50
CA ILE A 110 -15.29 19.37 -20.76
C ILE A 110 -14.21 18.56 -21.52
N ILE A 111 -12.94 18.89 -21.33
CA ILE A 111 -11.82 18.20 -22.01
C ILE A 111 -11.42 16.91 -21.26
N LEU A 112 -11.55 16.90 -19.93
CA LEU A 112 -11.22 15.75 -19.07
C LEU A 112 -12.24 14.60 -19.18
N GLY A 113 -13.53 14.91 -19.26
CA GLY A 113 -14.58 13.90 -19.44
C GLY A 113 -14.45 13.08 -20.73
N LEU A 114 -13.89 13.68 -21.79
CA LEU A 114 -13.62 13.02 -23.07
C LEU A 114 -12.32 12.18 -23.07
N LYS A 115 -11.37 12.46 -22.17
CA LYS A 115 -10.10 11.71 -22.07
C LYS A 115 -10.21 10.50 -21.13
N TYR A 116 -11.02 10.59 -20.08
CA TYR A 116 -11.20 9.52 -19.08
C TYR A 116 -12.53 8.75 -19.21
N GLY A 117 -13.51 9.26 -19.96
CA GLY A 117 -14.70 8.50 -20.39
C GLY A 117 -14.37 7.36 -21.37
N VAL A 118 -13.13 7.31 -21.85
CA VAL A 118 -12.53 6.21 -22.62
C VAL A 118 -11.43 5.52 -21.81
N ILE A 119 -11.62 5.35 -20.49
CA ILE A 119 -11.10 4.13 -19.88
C ILE A 119 -12.13 3.06 -20.21
N ASP A 120 -12.05 2.57 -21.44
CA ASP A 120 -12.62 1.27 -21.77
C ASP A 120 -12.09 0.30 -20.70
N TYR A 121 -13.01 -0.42 -20.06
CA TYR A 121 -12.71 -1.57 -19.21
C TYR A 121 -11.97 -2.70 -19.97
N GLY A 122 -11.53 -2.48 -21.20
CA GLY A 122 -10.58 -3.28 -21.94
C GLY A 122 -9.70 -2.41 -22.83
N ILE A 123 -8.41 -2.72 -22.90
CA ILE A 123 -7.45 -2.20 -23.90
C ILE A 123 -6.90 -0.79 -23.61
N ILE A 124 -6.19 -0.63 -22.50
CA ILE A 124 -4.99 0.23 -22.49
C ILE A 124 -3.79 -0.71 -22.67
N GLY A 125 -3.15 -0.61 -23.84
CA GLY A 125 -2.02 -1.46 -24.22
C GLY A 125 -0.96 -1.50 -23.13
N TYR A 126 -0.67 -2.71 -22.65
CA TYR A 126 0.28 -3.02 -21.58
C TYR A 126 1.61 -2.26 -21.73
N PRO A 127 1.85 -1.17 -20.97
CA PRO A 127 3.18 -0.60 -20.90
C PRO A 127 3.99 -1.54 -20.00
N LYS A 128 4.97 -2.25 -20.58
CA LYS A 128 6.00 -3.10 -19.93
C LYS A 128 5.68 -3.48 -18.49
N TRP A 129 5.09 -4.67 -18.33
CA TRP A 129 5.06 -5.55 -17.16
C TRP A 129 6.05 -5.10 -16.08
N ARG A 130 5.63 -4.16 -15.21
CA ARG A 130 6.42 -3.82 -14.04
C ARG A 130 6.32 -4.99 -13.09
N ASN A 131 7.49 -5.52 -12.74
CA ASN A 131 7.62 -6.73 -11.96
C ASN A 131 7.84 -6.33 -10.51
N GLU A 132 6.85 -5.66 -9.92
CA GLU A 132 6.95 -5.19 -8.53
C GLU A 132 6.91 -6.41 -7.61
N PRO A 133 8.05 -6.74 -6.97
CA PRO A 133 8.15 -7.94 -6.17
C PRO A 133 7.72 -7.66 -4.75
N MET A 134 7.28 -8.70 -4.06
CA MET A 134 7.27 -8.68 -2.61
C MET A 134 8.70 -8.88 -2.11
N HIS A 135 9.09 -8.10 -1.10
CA HIS A 135 10.43 -8.17 -0.54
C HIS A 135 10.41 -8.87 0.82
N ILE A 136 11.34 -9.79 1.03
CA ILE A 136 11.58 -10.42 2.33
C ILE A 136 13.01 -10.12 2.75
N LEU A 137 13.13 -9.39 3.84
CA LEU A 137 14.40 -9.05 4.46
C LEU A 137 14.77 -10.13 5.48
N ILE A 138 16.02 -10.55 5.48
CA ILE A 138 16.58 -11.58 6.37
C ILE A 138 17.76 -10.98 7.14
N ARG A 139 17.82 -11.20 8.45
CA ARG A 139 18.93 -10.71 9.26
C ARG A 139 20.24 -11.38 8.82
N GLU A 140 21.31 -10.61 8.63
CA GLU A 140 22.58 -11.11 8.05
C GLU A 140 23.16 -12.35 8.75
N ASP A 141 23.16 -12.39 10.09
CA ASP A 141 23.66 -13.53 10.87
C ASP A 141 22.79 -14.78 10.69
N VAL A 142 21.49 -14.59 10.46
CA VAL A 142 20.51 -15.65 10.20
C VAL A 142 20.68 -16.17 8.77
N ALA A 143 20.81 -15.27 7.79
CA ALA A 143 21.03 -15.62 6.38
C ALA A 143 22.22 -16.58 6.22
N LYS A 144 23.35 -16.28 6.87
CA LYS A 144 24.60 -17.09 6.81
C LYS A 144 24.45 -18.52 7.37
N ARG A 145 23.44 -18.79 8.19
CA ARG A 145 23.27 -20.07 8.90
C ARG A 145 22.08 -20.88 8.39
N THR A 146 21.22 -20.28 7.57
CA THR A 146 19.93 -20.87 7.20
C THR A 146 20.07 -21.71 5.93
N ARG A 147 19.58 -22.95 5.97
CA ARG A 147 19.54 -23.81 4.78
C ARG A 147 18.46 -23.36 3.80
N VAL A 148 18.69 -23.49 2.50
CA VAL A 148 17.75 -23.10 1.43
C VAL A 148 16.31 -23.59 1.67
N ARG A 149 16.12 -24.85 2.05
CA ARG A 149 14.77 -25.40 2.33
C ARG A 149 14.05 -24.68 3.47
N ALA A 150 14.79 -24.25 4.50
CA ALA A 150 14.23 -23.48 5.61
C ALA A 150 13.88 -22.05 5.17
N VAL A 151 14.69 -21.44 4.28
CA VAL A 151 14.38 -20.13 3.68
C VAL A 151 13.05 -20.18 2.94
N VAL A 152 12.82 -21.19 2.09
CA VAL A 152 11.56 -21.34 1.33
C VAL A 152 10.35 -21.43 2.27
N GLN A 153 10.41 -22.27 3.31
CA GLN A 153 9.32 -22.41 4.27
C GLN A 153 9.03 -21.11 5.03
N VAL A 154 10.07 -20.38 5.41
CA VAL A 154 9.93 -19.07 6.05
C VAL A 154 9.30 -18.06 5.09
N CYS A 155 9.76 -18.04 3.83
CA CYS A 155 9.21 -17.15 2.81
C CYS A 155 7.73 -17.42 2.59
N THR A 156 7.33 -18.67 2.36
CA THR A 156 5.91 -19.04 2.21
C THR A 156 5.09 -18.58 3.40
N ARG A 157 5.58 -18.81 4.63
CA ARG A 157 4.86 -18.42 5.85
C ARG A 157 4.67 -16.90 5.93
N LEU A 158 5.70 -16.12 5.60
CA LEU A 158 5.64 -14.67 5.62
C LEU A 158 4.72 -14.12 4.52
N SER A 159 4.81 -14.68 3.31
CA SER A 159 3.91 -14.35 2.19
C SER A 159 2.45 -14.59 2.56
N VAL A 160 2.14 -15.76 3.13
CA VAL A 160 0.80 -16.09 3.62
C VAL A 160 0.35 -15.08 4.67
N GLY A 161 1.22 -14.68 5.59
CA GLY A 161 0.90 -13.67 6.59
C GLY A 161 0.56 -12.28 6.02
N ILE A 162 1.15 -11.88 4.89
CA ILE A 162 0.77 -10.64 4.18
C ILE A 162 -0.60 -10.81 3.51
N VAL A 163 -0.80 -11.93 2.80
CA VAL A 163 -2.08 -12.22 2.12
C VAL A 163 -3.23 -12.33 3.10
N GLU A 164 -3.03 -12.98 4.25
CA GLU A 164 -4.04 -13.08 5.32
C GLU A 164 -4.44 -11.69 5.83
N GLN A 165 -3.48 -10.79 6.06
CA GLN A 165 -3.77 -9.41 6.45
C GLN A 165 -4.56 -8.66 5.38
N GLY A 166 -4.19 -8.81 4.10
CA GLY A 166 -4.93 -8.25 2.98
C GLY A 166 -6.36 -8.78 2.90
N LEU A 167 -6.54 -10.10 3.09
CA LEU A 167 -7.85 -10.74 3.08
C LEU A 167 -8.74 -10.30 4.25
N VAL A 168 -8.17 -9.99 5.42
CA VAL A 168 -8.92 -9.40 6.53
C VAL A 168 -9.52 -8.06 6.11
N VAL A 169 -8.74 -7.19 5.46
CA VAL A 169 -9.24 -5.90 4.91
C VAL A 169 -10.27 -6.13 3.81
N ALA A 170 -10.04 -7.13 2.96
CA ALA A 170 -10.93 -7.51 1.87
C ALA A 170 -12.17 -8.33 2.33
N ARG A 171 -12.35 -8.53 3.64
CA ARG A 171 -13.42 -9.36 4.25
C ARG A 171 -13.51 -10.77 3.66
N GLY A 172 -12.37 -11.37 3.38
CA GLY A 172 -12.24 -12.72 2.83
C GLY A 172 -12.49 -12.84 1.33
N ASN A 173 -12.78 -11.75 0.61
CA ASN A 173 -12.94 -11.79 -0.85
C ASN A 173 -11.66 -11.32 -1.55
N ALA A 174 -10.97 -12.24 -2.22
CA ALA A 174 -9.72 -11.93 -2.90
C ALA A 174 -9.85 -10.92 -4.06
N GLN A 175 -11.05 -10.72 -4.61
CA GLN A 175 -11.31 -9.68 -5.62
C GLN A 175 -11.17 -8.25 -5.09
N TYR A 176 -11.17 -8.09 -3.76
CA TYR A 176 -11.09 -6.80 -3.08
C TYR A 176 -9.74 -6.56 -2.39
N LEU A 177 -8.74 -7.39 -2.70
CA LEU A 177 -7.37 -7.14 -2.28
C LEU A 177 -6.87 -5.80 -2.83
N GLU A 178 -5.94 -5.19 -2.10
CA GLU A 178 -5.23 -4.00 -2.57
C GLU A 178 -4.56 -4.29 -3.93
N PRO A 179 -4.54 -3.33 -4.88
CA PRO A 179 -4.13 -3.59 -6.25
C PRO A 179 -2.75 -4.24 -6.38
N GLU A 180 -1.76 -3.76 -5.63
CA GLU A 180 -0.37 -4.22 -5.68
C GLU A 180 -0.24 -5.63 -5.06
N LEU A 181 -0.98 -5.91 -3.99
CA LEU A 181 -1.03 -7.25 -3.41
C LEU A 181 -1.74 -8.25 -4.34
N SER A 182 -2.82 -7.82 -4.99
CA SER A 182 -3.54 -8.61 -5.98
C SER A 182 -2.67 -8.87 -7.21
N ASP A 183 -1.97 -7.87 -7.73
CA ASP A 183 -1.09 -8.01 -8.89
C ASP A 183 0.09 -8.93 -8.57
N TRP A 184 0.67 -8.80 -7.37
CA TRP A 184 1.72 -9.71 -6.92
C TRP A 184 1.23 -11.16 -6.82
N LEU A 185 0.09 -11.39 -6.15
CA LEU A 185 -0.45 -12.72 -5.88
C LEU A 185 -0.93 -13.45 -7.15
N PHE A 186 -1.70 -12.76 -8.00
CA PHE A 186 -2.32 -13.36 -9.18
C PHE A 186 -1.50 -13.15 -10.47
N GLY A 187 -0.61 -12.17 -10.49
CA GLY A 187 0.29 -11.89 -11.61
C GLY A 187 1.57 -12.73 -11.60
N ASN A 188 1.70 -13.68 -10.68
CA ASN A 188 2.87 -14.56 -10.53
C ASN A 188 4.19 -13.75 -10.44
N LYS A 189 4.17 -12.67 -9.66
CA LYS A 189 5.34 -11.80 -9.47
C LYS A 189 6.31 -12.45 -8.47
N PRO A 190 7.63 -12.23 -8.62
CA PRO A 190 8.60 -12.88 -7.78
C PRO A 190 8.58 -12.33 -6.35
N THR A 191 9.16 -13.10 -5.45
CA THR A 191 9.58 -12.62 -4.13
C THR A 191 11.09 -12.43 -4.16
N ILE A 192 11.57 -11.23 -3.84
CA ILE A 192 13.00 -10.93 -3.74
C ILE A 192 13.44 -11.07 -2.29
N LEU A 193 14.55 -11.80 -2.09
CA LEU A 193 15.16 -11.99 -0.79
C LEU A 193 16.35 -11.06 -0.65
N LEU A 194 16.38 -10.31 0.44
CA LEU A 194 17.45 -9.39 0.76
C LEU A 194 17.98 -9.69 2.16
N THR A 195 19.24 -9.39 2.41
CA THR A 195 19.82 -9.38 3.75
C THR A 195 20.01 -7.97 4.26
N SER A 196 19.93 -7.84 5.59
CA SER A 196 19.97 -6.56 6.26
C SER A 196 20.55 -6.68 7.67
N PRO A 197 21.28 -5.66 8.15
CA PRO A 197 21.68 -5.57 9.55
C PRO A 197 20.46 -5.60 10.49
N LYS A 198 20.68 -6.08 11.72
CA LYS A 198 19.64 -6.11 12.76
C LYS A 198 19.00 -4.74 12.98
N SER A 199 19.82 -3.70 13.12
CA SER A 199 19.38 -2.33 13.38
C SER A 199 18.45 -1.83 12.27
N THR A 200 18.81 -2.08 11.01
CA THR A 200 18.00 -1.72 9.86
C THR A 200 16.65 -2.44 9.89
N LEU A 201 16.61 -3.76 10.12
CA LEU A 201 15.34 -4.50 10.23
C LEU A 201 14.40 -3.93 11.30
N GLU A 202 14.95 -3.53 12.46
CA GLU A 202 14.17 -2.94 13.55
C GLU A 202 13.63 -1.54 13.18
N ILE A 203 14.43 -0.71 12.51
CA ILE A 203 14.02 0.61 11.99
C ILE A 203 12.91 0.45 10.97
N ILE A 204 13.06 -0.47 10.01
CA ILE A 204 12.07 -0.72 8.96
C ILE A 204 10.77 -1.21 9.58
N HIS A 205 10.82 -2.23 10.45
CA HIS A 205 9.63 -2.73 11.13
C HIS A 205 8.94 -1.65 11.97
N SER A 206 9.71 -0.82 12.69
CA SER A 206 9.16 0.30 13.46
C SER A 206 8.46 1.32 12.56
N THR A 207 9.00 1.59 11.37
CA THR A 207 8.41 2.51 10.39
C THR A 207 7.11 1.96 9.83
N LEU A 208 7.12 0.70 9.39
CA LEU A 208 5.91 0.02 8.90
C LEU A 208 4.82 -0.04 9.96
N THR A 209 5.19 -0.32 11.22
CA THR A 209 4.25 -0.33 12.35
C THR A 209 3.69 1.06 12.63
N LYS A 210 4.52 2.11 12.59
CA LYS A 210 4.10 3.49 12.83
C LYS A 210 3.11 4.00 11.77
N GLU A 211 3.26 3.53 10.54
CA GLU A 211 2.35 3.85 9.43
C GLU A 211 1.24 2.82 9.23
N ASP A 212 1.12 1.85 10.16
CA ASP A 212 0.15 0.76 10.11
C ASP A 212 0.15 0.00 8.76
N ILE A 213 1.31 -0.07 8.11
CA ILE A 213 1.51 -0.80 6.85
C ILE A 213 1.59 -2.30 7.15
N PRO A 214 0.78 -3.15 6.48
CA PRO A 214 0.82 -4.59 6.63
C PRO A 214 2.23 -5.14 6.40
N SER A 215 2.73 -5.83 7.42
CA SER A 215 4.01 -6.53 7.36
C SER A 215 3.89 -7.87 8.10
N SER A 216 4.72 -8.83 7.73
CA SER A 216 4.80 -10.12 8.40
C SER A 216 6.22 -10.34 8.86
N TYR A 217 6.44 -10.82 10.07
CA TYR A 217 7.79 -10.97 10.61
C TYR A 217 7.95 -12.18 11.51
N LEU A 218 9.19 -12.63 11.64
CA LEU A 218 9.63 -13.61 12.63
C LEU A 218 10.65 -12.97 13.56
N HIS A 219 10.67 -13.40 14.82
CA HIS A 219 11.65 -12.95 15.81
C HIS A 219 12.25 -14.13 16.56
N ASP A 220 13.47 -13.92 17.05
CA ASP A 220 14.14 -14.79 18.02
C ASP A 220 14.39 -14.00 19.33
N THR A 221 15.24 -14.54 20.21
CA THR A 221 15.61 -13.87 21.46
C THR A 221 16.43 -12.60 21.24
N GLN A 222 17.02 -12.41 20.06
CA GLN A 222 17.84 -11.27 19.72
C GLN A 222 17.08 -10.19 18.94
N GLY A 223 15.85 -10.46 18.49
CA GLY A 223 15.00 -9.48 17.79
C GLY A 223 14.41 -10.04 16.51
N ILE A 224 14.07 -9.15 15.57
CA ILE A 224 13.50 -9.54 14.28
C ILE A 224 14.56 -10.32 13.48
N THR A 225 14.16 -11.43 12.89
CA THR A 225 15.02 -12.29 12.05
C THR A 225 14.64 -12.23 10.58
N HIS A 226 13.34 -12.11 10.29
CA HIS A 226 12.80 -12.01 8.95
C HIS A 226 11.65 -11.01 8.94
N LEU A 227 11.55 -10.22 7.88
CA LEU A 227 10.51 -9.22 7.70
C LEU A 227 10.06 -9.22 6.24
N ALA A 228 8.81 -9.58 5.99
CA ALA A 228 8.16 -9.39 4.69
C ALA A 228 7.46 -8.04 4.65
N ILE A 229 7.66 -7.37 3.52
CA ILE A 229 7.11 -6.06 3.22
C ILE A 229 6.06 -6.25 2.11
N THR A 230 4.88 -5.66 2.31
CA THR A 230 3.82 -5.66 1.28
C THR A 230 4.33 -5.09 -0.05
N PRO A 231 3.93 -5.64 -1.21
CA PRO A 231 4.31 -5.11 -2.52
C PRO A 231 3.85 -3.67 -2.76
N ALA A 232 2.93 -3.15 -1.95
CA ALA A 232 2.50 -1.74 -2.01
C ALA A 232 3.57 -0.74 -1.57
N VAL A 233 4.62 -1.19 -0.86
CA VAL A 233 5.75 -0.33 -0.43
C VAL A 233 6.86 -0.42 -1.46
N HIS A 234 7.29 0.75 -1.93
CA HIS A 234 8.44 0.85 -2.80
C HIS A 234 9.74 0.78 -2.00
N LEU A 235 10.61 -0.18 -2.32
CA LEU A 235 11.78 -0.50 -1.52
C LEU A 235 12.74 0.69 -1.35
N GLN A 236 12.91 1.54 -2.37
CA GLN A 236 13.82 2.72 -2.31
C GLN A 236 13.36 3.81 -1.33
N GLN A 237 12.15 3.72 -0.79
CA GLN A 237 11.59 4.69 0.16
C GLN A 237 11.66 4.21 1.60
N ILE A 238 12.11 2.97 1.79
CA ILE A 238 12.31 2.39 3.11
C ILE A 238 13.57 3.00 3.72
N PRO A 239 13.57 3.31 5.04
CA PRO A 239 14.77 3.76 5.74
C PRO A 239 15.94 2.80 5.56
N ASP A 240 17.14 3.38 5.42
CA ASP A 240 18.40 2.64 5.27
C ASP A 240 18.40 1.64 4.09
N TYR A 241 17.66 1.95 3.02
CA TYR A 241 17.62 1.17 1.77
C TYR A 241 19.01 0.76 1.26
N ASP A 242 19.99 1.67 1.34
CA ASP A 242 21.37 1.44 0.87
C ASP A 242 22.11 0.35 1.67
N SER A 243 21.60 -0.06 2.83
CA SER A 243 22.14 -1.16 3.64
C SER A 243 21.58 -2.53 3.27
N LEU A 244 20.63 -2.61 2.34
CA LEU A 244 20.04 -3.86 1.89
C LEU A 244 20.90 -4.51 0.80
N THR A 245 21.15 -5.81 0.92
CA THR A 245 21.94 -6.57 -0.06
C THR A 245 21.16 -7.78 -0.58
N PRO A 246 21.27 -8.15 -1.86
CA PRO A 246 20.68 -9.40 -2.35
C PRO A 246 21.14 -10.61 -1.53
N LEU A 247 20.22 -11.53 -1.24
CA LEU A 247 20.58 -12.84 -0.70
C LEU A 247 21.09 -13.73 -1.84
N ASP A 248 22.38 -14.06 -1.81
CA ASP A 248 23.04 -15.01 -2.73
C ASP A 248 22.56 -16.46 -2.56
#